data_AF-A0A0K0F4S0-F1
#
_entry.id   AF-A0A0K0F4S0-F1
#
_cell.length_a   1.000
_cell.length_b   1.000
_cell.length_c   1.000
_cell.angle_alpha   90.00
_cell.angle_beta   90.00
_cell.angle_gamma   90.00
#
_symmetry.space_group_name_H-M   'P 1'
#
loop_
_entity.id
_entity.type
_entity.pdbx_description
1 polymer ?
#
loop_
_entity_poly.entity_id
_entity_poly.type
_entity_poly.pdbx_seq_one_letter_code
_entity_poly.pdbx_strand_id
1 'polypeptide(L)' 'MKSIWVLKGRMNEREGRIGRNRIRDYCRLVTKSFIDKFFEHQEPKIRYSLLNSSTLTIKSLELDDSKKY' A
#
# COMPACT_ATOMS: atom_id res chain seq x y z
N MET A 1 -3.97 17.36 -8.94
CA MET A 1 -3.82 16.06 -8.26
C MET A 1 -4.49 14.98 -9.10
N LYS A 2 -3.80 13.89 -9.45
CA LYS A 2 -4.45 12.73 -10.09
C LYS A 2 -5.09 11.88 -9.01
N SER A 3 -6.41 11.68 -9.09
CA SER A 3 -7.11 10.71 -8.25
C SER A 3 -6.89 9.31 -8.81
N ILE A 4 -6.33 8.40 -8.01
CA ILE A 4 -6.11 7.00 -8.37
C ILE A 4 -7.11 6.15 -7.61
N TRP A 5 -7.65 5.13 -8.26
CA TRP A 5 -8.53 4.16 -7.62
C TRP A 5 -7.83 3.44 -6.47
N VAL A 6 -8.58 3.20 -5.40
CA VAL A 6 -8.09 2.50 -4.21
C VAL A 6 -7.95 1.01 -4.51
N LEU A 7 -6.90 0.39 -4.01
CA LEU A 7 -6.64 -1.05 -4.15
C LEU A 7 -7.63 -1.89 -3.35
N LYS A 8 -7.85 -3.13 -3.77
CA LYS A 8 -8.80 -4.03 -3.11
C LYS A 8 -8.40 -4.31 -1.65
N GLY A 9 -7.12 -4.56 -1.37
CA GLY A 9 -6.63 -4.74 0.00
C GLY A 9 -6.87 -3.51 0.88
N ARG A 10 -6.73 -2.30 0.33
CA ARG A 10 -7.02 -1.05 1.06
C ARG A 10 -8.51 -0.85 1.34
N MET A 11 -9.40 -1.35 0.47
CA MET A 11 -10.83 -1.36 0.74
C MET A 11 -11.17 -2.30 1.90
N ASN A 12 -10.52 -3.46 1.96
CA ASN A 12 -10.69 -4.43 3.06
C ASN A 12 -10.14 -3.88 4.38
N GLU A 13 -8.99 -3.20 4.37
CA GLU A 13 -8.48 -2.48 5.55
C GLU A 13 -9.48 -1.44 6.09
N ARG A 14 -10.14 -0.69 5.19
CA ARG A 14 -11.14 0.31 5.56
C ARG A 14 -12.38 -0.31 6.19
N GLU A 15 -12.85 -1.41 5.63
CA GLU A 15 -13.93 -2.22 6.20
C GLU A 15 -13.56 -2.74 7.60
N GLY A 16 -12.34 -3.24 7.78
CA GLY A 16 -11.84 -3.69 9.09
C GLY A 16 -11.82 -2.59 10.17
N ARG A 17 -11.83 -1.29 9.80
CA ARG A 17 -11.89 -0.19 10.78
C ARG A 17 -13.24 -0.06 11.46
N ILE A 18 -14.34 -0.34 10.75
CA ILE A 18 -15.68 -0.11 11.28
C ILE A 18 -16.13 -1.20 12.26
N GLY A 19 -15.57 -2.42 12.14
CA GLY A 19 -15.92 -3.58 12.96
C GLY A 19 -15.19 -3.68 14.31
N ARG A 20 -14.41 -2.67 14.71
CA ARG A 20 -13.57 -2.75 15.94
C ARG A 20 -14.35 -2.78 17.24
N ASN A 21 -15.44 -2.02 17.32
CA ASN A 21 -16.18 -1.83 18.58
C ASN A 21 -17.52 -2.56 18.60
N ARG A 22 -18.16 -2.71 17.43
CA ARG A 22 -19.46 -3.38 17.22
C ARG A 22 -19.66 -3.64 15.74
N ILE A 23 -20.55 -4.56 15.40
CA ILE A 23 -20.99 -4.77 14.01
C ILE A 23 -21.60 -3.45 13.49
N ARG A 24 -21.13 -3.00 12.32
CA ARG A 24 -21.58 -1.78 11.64
C ARG A 24 -21.58 -2.02 10.13
N ASP A 25 -22.32 -1.19 9.41
CA ASP A 25 -22.39 -1.27 7.95
C ASP A 25 -21.25 -0.52 7.28
N TYR A 26 -20.69 -1.11 6.22
CA TYR A 26 -19.70 -0.50 5.33
C TYR A 26 -20.28 -0.36 3.94
N CYS A 27 -20.29 0.87 3.40
CA CYS A 27 -20.74 1.11 2.03
C CYS A 27 -19.54 1.35 1.11
N ARG A 28 -19.45 0.57 0.02
CA ARG A 28 -18.47 0.77 -1.05
C ARG A 28 -19.14 1.55 -2.19
N LEU A 29 -18.54 2.66 -2.62
CA LEU A 29 -19.05 3.50 -3.72
C LEU A 29 -18.64 2.98 -5.12
N VAL A 30 -18.45 1.67 -5.26
CA VAL A 30 -18.00 1.00 -6.48
C VAL A 30 -18.69 -0.37 -6.58
N THR A 31 -18.96 -0.83 -7.80
CA THR A 31 -19.61 -2.14 -8.02
C THR A 31 -18.64 -3.28 -7.73
N LYS A 32 -19.18 -4.45 -7.35
CA LYS A 32 -18.37 -5.66 -7.13
C LYS A 32 -17.57 -6.06 -8.37
N SER A 33 -18.20 -6.06 -9.54
CA SER A 33 -17.54 -6.36 -10.82
C SER A 33 -16.41 -5.39 -11.17
N PHE A 34 -16.42 -4.18 -10.62
CA PHE A 34 -15.35 -3.21 -10.78
C PHE A 34 -14.21 -3.44 -9.79
N ILE A 35 -14.53 -3.86 -8.55
CA ILE A 35 -13.53 -4.22 -7.53
C ILE A 35 -12.69 -5.42 -7.96
N ASP A 36 -13.29 -6.40 -8.64
CA ASP A 36 -12.58 -7.62 -9.09
C ASP A 36 -11.47 -7.31 -10.11
N LYS A 37 -11.49 -6.12 -10.72
CA LYS A 37 -10.44 -5.63 -11.64
C LYS A 37 -9.30 -4.92 -10.92
N PHE A 38 -9.43 -4.63 -9.63
CA PHE A 38 -8.39 -3.94 -8.88
C PHE A 38 -7.33 -4.91 -8.36
N PHE A 39 -6.08 -4.45 -8.40
CA PHE A 39 -4.98 -5.13 -7.74
C PHE A 39 -5.25 -5.25 -6.24
N GLU A 40 -4.88 -6.40 -5.67
CA GLU A 40 -5.00 -6.65 -4.24
C GLU A 40 -4.05 -5.76 -3.44
N HIS A 41 -2.81 -5.64 -3.92
CA HIS A 41 -1.72 -4.95 -3.23
C HIS A 41 -1.11 -3.84 -4.10
N GLN A 42 -0.53 -2.84 -3.43
CA GLN A 42 0.24 -1.81 -4.11
C GLN A 42 1.60 -2.41 -4.45
N GLU A 43 2.11 -2.09 -5.64
CA GLU A 43 3.52 -2.34 -5.93
C GLU A 43 4.41 -1.70 -4.84
N PRO A 44 5.44 -2.41 -4.35
CA PRO A 44 6.29 -1.92 -3.28
C PRO A 44 6.89 -0.55 -3.59
N LYS A 45 6.83 0.38 -2.62
CA LYS A 45 7.31 1.76 -2.80
C LYS A 45 8.74 1.85 -3.31
N ILE A 46 9.59 0.90 -2.92
CA ILE A 46 11.00 0.83 -3.33
C ILE A 46 11.18 0.79 -4.85
N ARG A 47 10.19 0.29 -5.61
CA ARG A 47 10.25 0.23 -7.08
C ARG A 47 10.13 1.59 -7.76
N TYR A 48 9.58 2.60 -7.08
CA TYR A 48 9.33 3.93 -7.66
C TYR A 48 9.93 5.07 -6.83
N SER A 49 10.49 4.79 -5.66
CA SER A 49 11.12 5.79 -4.81
C SER A 49 12.55 6.10 -5.24
N LEU A 50 12.93 7.38 -5.17
CA LEU A 50 14.34 7.76 -5.23
C LEU A 50 15.08 7.13 -4.04
N LEU A 51 16.21 6.46 -4.32
CA LEU A 51 16.93 5.67 -3.32
C LEU A 51 17.99 6.47 -2.55
N ASN A 52 18.22 7.75 -2.89
CA ASN A 52 19.31 8.55 -2.31
C ASN A 52 19.31 8.58 -0.78
N SER A 53 18.15 8.76 -0.16
CA SER A 53 18.01 8.76 1.30
C SER A 53 18.24 7.37 1.89
N SER A 54 17.66 6.33 1.28
CA SER A 54 17.87 4.94 1.70
C SER A 54 19.34 4.54 1.61
N THR A 55 20.04 4.91 0.54
CA THR A 55 21.48 4.66 0.37
C THR A 55 22.32 5.36 1.43
N LEU A 56 21.99 6.60 1.79
CA LEU A 56 22.66 7.32 2.86
C LEU A 56 22.46 6.63 4.22
N THR A 57 21.24 6.17 4.50
CA THR A 57 20.93 5.40 5.70
C THR A 57 21.69 4.09 5.76
N ILE A 58 21.75 3.33 4.66
CA ILE A 58 22.49 2.06 4.57
C ILE A 58 23.97 2.26 4.91
N LYS A 59 24.60 3.28 4.30
CA LYS A 59 26.01 3.63 4.59
C LYS A 59 26.22 4.05 6.04
N SER A 60 25.28 4.79 6.63
CA SER A 60 25.37 5.25 8.03
C SER A 60 25.27 4.09 9.03
N LEU A 61 24.68 2.97 8.62
CA LEU A 61 24.56 1.75 9.42
C LEU A 61 25.71 0.76 9.20
N GLU A 62 26.75 1.16 8.43
CA GLU A 62 27.88 0.29 8.07
C GLU A 62 27.45 -1.02 7.38
N LEU A 63 26.26 -1.03 6.76
CA LEU A 63 25.75 -2.13 5.95
C LEU A 63 26.39 -2.05 4.56
N ASP A 64 27.67 -2.39 4.47
CA ASP A 64 28.41 -2.23 3.23
C ASP A 64 28.08 -3.32 2.19
N ASP A 65 28.07 -2.88 0.93
CA ASP A 65 27.68 -3.62 -0.29
C ASP A 65 26.15 -3.74 -0.53
N SER A 66 25.49 -2.60 -0.77
CA SER A 66 24.07 -2.52 -1.18
C SER A 66 23.72 -3.20 -2.52
N LYS A 67 24.71 -3.80 -3.20
CA LYS A 67 24.57 -4.53 -4.46
C LYS A 67 24.88 -6.02 -4.33
N LYS A 68 25.40 -6.49 -3.18
CA LYS A 68 25.71 -7.90 -2.95
C LYS A 68 24.52 -8.73 -2.48
N TYR A 69 23.43 -8.08 -2.09
CA TYR A 69 22.18 -8.69 -1.64
C TYR A 69 20.99 -8.08 -2.37
#